data_AF-A0A2H3J4A7-F1
#
_entry.id   AF-A0A2H3J4A7-F1
#
_cell.length_a   1.000
_cell.length_b   1.000
_cell.length_c   1.000
_cell.angle_alpha   90.00
_cell.angle_beta   90.00
_cell.angle_gamma   90.00
#
_symmetry.space_group_name_H-M   'P 1'
#
loop_
_entity.id
_entity.type
_entity.pdbx_description
1 polymer ?
#
loop_
_entity_poly.entity_id
_entity_poly.type
_entity_poly.pdbx_seq_one_letter_code
_entity_poly.pdbx_strand_id
1 'polypeptide(L)'
;MLDNPEALGHAKNAQQEAHAAVQRAKLTVKSGEGVEKKAGKFTKDAADSVKKANLDLYDVRNKHEAATRLVGKMQSVETLRREAEDAIKSKPERAKNKLNDALNQMTDMLGGKYGRICADILQNRADAKCECKLPQDASEDIKESLKLNPHAPKPYFLRAKIQSQDRNYREAIKNLERSKELAEINGDSKLLEKTNKALEDAEAKLKKPEKGNGASGKAVRS
;
A
#
# COMPACT_ATOMS: atom_id res chain seq x y z
N MET A 1 -4.83 16.27 -2.79
CA MET A 1 -4.94 17.53 -3.54
C MET A 1 -5.12 17.21 -5.01
N LEU A 2 -6.35 17.02 -5.48
CA LEU A 2 -6.75 17.14 -6.89
C LEU A 2 -8.29 17.30 -6.95
N ASP A 3 -8.83 18.22 -6.16
CA ASP A 3 -10.13 18.83 -6.44
C ASP A 3 -9.83 20.12 -7.18
N ASN A 4 -9.76 20.09 -8.52
CA ASN A 4 -9.74 21.32 -9.29
C ASN A 4 -11.15 21.57 -9.85
N PRO A 5 -12.04 22.22 -9.08
CA PRO A 5 -13.40 22.54 -9.52
C PRO A 5 -13.42 23.45 -10.75
N GLU A 6 -12.32 24.14 -11.08
CA GLU A 6 -12.20 24.96 -12.28
C GLU A 6 -12.25 24.10 -13.54
N ALA A 7 -11.63 22.90 -13.54
CA ALA A 7 -11.63 22.02 -14.72
C ALA A 7 -13.04 21.51 -15.08
N LEU A 8 -13.88 21.25 -14.07
CA LEU A 8 -15.28 20.87 -14.26
C LEU A 8 -16.14 22.06 -14.73
N GLY A 9 -15.82 23.26 -14.23
CA GLY A 9 -16.45 24.52 -14.68
C GLY A 9 -16.14 24.83 -16.14
N HIS A 10 -14.87 24.71 -16.55
CA HIS A 10 -14.44 24.93 -17.93
C HIS A 10 -15.09 23.94 -18.91
N ALA A 11 -15.23 22.66 -18.52
CA ALA A 11 -15.89 21.66 -19.35
C ALA A 11 -17.40 21.94 -19.54
N LYS A 12 -18.11 22.38 -18.49
CA LYS A 12 -19.53 22.75 -18.59
C LYS A 12 -19.74 24.02 -19.43
N ASN A 13 -18.87 25.02 -19.29
CA ASN A 13 -18.91 26.22 -20.12
C ASN A 13 -18.65 25.91 -21.60
N ALA A 14 -17.66 25.07 -21.91
CA ALA A 14 -17.37 24.66 -23.29
C ALA A 14 -18.56 23.92 -23.94
N GLN A 15 -19.29 23.09 -23.17
CA GLN A 15 -20.50 22.41 -23.64
C GLN A 15 -21.66 23.38 -23.90
N GLN A 16 -21.84 24.38 -23.03
CA GLN A 16 -22.85 25.43 -23.21
C GLN A 16 -22.54 26.34 -24.40
N GLU A 17 -21.27 26.72 -24.59
CA GLU A 17 -20.82 27.50 -25.74
C GLU A 17 -20.99 26.73 -27.06
N ALA A 18 -20.67 25.44 -27.08
CA ALA A 18 -20.91 24.58 -28.25
C ALA A 18 -22.40 24.48 -28.59
N HIS A 19 -23.27 24.30 -27.59
CA HIS A 19 -24.72 24.29 -27.80
C HIS A 19 -25.23 25.64 -28.31
N ALA A 20 -24.76 26.76 -27.75
CA ALA A 20 -25.11 28.10 -28.20
C ALA A 20 -24.62 28.36 -29.64
N ALA A 21 -23.42 27.91 -30.01
CA ALA A 21 -22.89 28.01 -31.36
C ALA A 21 -23.73 27.23 -32.39
N VAL A 22 -24.19 26.02 -32.04
CA VAL A 22 -25.10 25.23 -32.88
C VAL A 22 -26.45 25.93 -33.08
N GLN A 23 -27.01 26.56 -32.04
CA GLN A 23 -28.26 27.30 -32.16
C GLN A 23 -28.11 28.58 -33.00
N ARG A 24 -26.98 29.29 -32.87
CA ARG A 24 -26.65 30.45 -33.72
C ARG A 24 -26.47 30.05 -35.19
N ALA A 25 -25.83 28.92 -35.46
CA ALA A 25 -25.68 28.36 -36.81
C ALA A 25 -27.04 27.96 -37.43
N LYS A 26 -27.94 27.38 -36.63
CA LYS A 26 -29.32 27.08 -37.08
C LYS A 26 -30.13 28.32 -37.44
N LEU A 27 -29.90 29.45 -36.76
CA LEU A 27 -30.57 30.72 -37.05
C LEU A 27 -30.04 31.42 -38.30
N THR A 28 -28.73 31.32 -38.58
CA THR A 28 -28.09 31.91 -39.77
C THR A 28 -28.43 31.17 -41.06
N VAL A 29 -28.70 29.86 -40.99
CA VAL A 29 -29.16 29.06 -42.15
C VAL A 29 -30.58 29.45 -42.62
N LYS A 30 -31.40 30.10 -41.77
CA LYS A 30 -32.73 30.62 -42.16
C LYS A 30 -32.68 31.95 -42.94
N SER A 31 -31.52 32.59 -43.07
CA SER A 31 -31.39 33.93 -43.67
C SER A 31 -30.34 33.97 -44.79
N GLY A 32 -30.69 33.42 -45.96
CA GLY A 32 -30.10 33.82 -47.25
C GLY A 32 -28.83 33.07 -47.70
N GLU A 33 -28.93 32.51 -48.90
CA GLU A 33 -27.94 31.70 -49.61
C GLU A 33 -26.64 32.47 -49.92
N GLY A 34 -25.50 31.81 -49.70
CA GLY A 34 -24.15 32.34 -49.99
C GLY A 34 -23.05 31.87 -49.03
N VAL A 35 -23.41 31.28 -47.89
CA VAL A 35 -22.49 30.90 -46.80
C VAL A 35 -22.10 29.40 -46.84
N GLU A 36 -22.71 28.59 -47.70
CA GLU A 36 -22.71 27.12 -47.62
C GLU A 36 -21.31 26.45 -47.61
N LYS A 37 -20.34 26.94 -48.39
CA LYS A 37 -18.98 26.34 -48.41
C LYS A 37 -18.15 26.65 -47.17
N LYS A 38 -18.29 27.85 -46.58
CA LYS A 38 -17.63 28.20 -45.31
C LYS A 38 -18.38 27.58 -44.13
N ALA A 39 -19.71 27.59 -44.15
CA ALA A 39 -20.56 26.92 -43.16
C ALA A 39 -20.27 25.41 -43.10
N GLY A 40 -20.14 24.72 -44.24
CA GLY A 40 -19.82 23.29 -44.29
C GLY A 40 -18.45 22.91 -43.71
N LYS A 41 -17.44 23.78 -43.83
CA LYS A 41 -16.13 23.58 -43.20
C LYS A 41 -16.19 23.87 -41.69
N PHE A 42 -16.86 24.96 -41.29
CA PHE A 42 -17.07 25.30 -39.88
C PHE A 42 -17.89 24.24 -39.13
N THR A 43 -18.90 23.65 -39.76
CA THR A 43 -19.71 22.58 -39.15
C THR A 43 -18.93 21.28 -39.00
N LYS A 44 -18.02 20.96 -39.94
CA LYS A 44 -17.13 19.81 -39.84
C LYS A 44 -16.07 20.00 -38.74
N ASP A 45 -15.40 21.14 -38.72
CA ASP A 45 -14.38 21.46 -37.71
C ASP A 45 -15.00 21.52 -36.30
N ALA A 46 -16.23 22.02 -36.17
CA ALA A 46 -16.99 21.99 -34.91
C ALA A 46 -17.40 20.56 -34.52
N ALA A 47 -17.84 19.72 -35.47
CA ALA A 47 -18.20 18.33 -35.21
C ALA A 47 -16.98 17.49 -34.76
N ASP A 48 -15.82 17.69 -35.40
CA ASP A 48 -14.57 17.03 -35.03
C ASP A 48 -14.09 17.49 -33.64
N SER A 49 -14.26 18.78 -33.31
CA SER A 49 -13.95 19.33 -31.98
C SER A 49 -14.86 18.75 -30.89
N VAL A 50 -16.17 18.60 -31.15
CA VAL A 50 -17.12 17.97 -30.21
C VAL A 50 -16.81 16.47 -30.03
N LYS A 51 -16.46 15.77 -31.11
CA LYS A 51 -16.08 14.35 -31.06
C LYS A 51 -14.83 14.14 -30.21
N LYS A 52 -13.82 15.01 -30.37
CA LYS A 52 -12.60 15.00 -29.55
C LYS A 52 -12.91 15.28 -28.08
N ALA A 53 -13.70 16.31 -27.78
CA ALA A 53 -14.11 16.63 -26.41
C ALA A 53 -14.90 15.48 -25.75
N ASN A 54 -15.75 14.78 -26.50
CA ASN A 54 -16.47 13.62 -25.98
C ASN A 54 -15.55 12.42 -25.71
N LEU A 55 -14.51 12.22 -26.52
CA LEU A 55 -13.46 11.21 -26.25
C LEU A 55 -12.68 11.58 -24.98
N ASP A 56 -12.26 12.83 -24.86
CA ASP A 56 -11.53 13.32 -23.68
C ASP A 56 -12.40 13.18 -22.40
N LEU A 57 -13.70 13.47 -22.48
CA LEU A 57 -14.65 13.26 -21.38
C LEU A 57 -14.84 11.78 -21.03
N TYR A 58 -14.87 10.88 -22.03
CA TYR A 58 -14.93 9.44 -21.81
C TYR A 58 -13.69 8.93 -21.07
N ASP A 59 -12.50 9.39 -21.48
CA ASP A 59 -11.24 9.07 -20.84
C ASP A 59 -11.15 9.62 -19.41
N VAL A 60 -11.59 10.86 -19.19
CA VAL A 60 -11.64 11.47 -17.85
C VAL A 60 -12.62 10.72 -16.94
N ARG A 61 -13.80 10.35 -17.44
CA ARG A 61 -14.79 9.57 -16.66
C ARG A 61 -14.24 8.20 -16.28
N ASN A 62 -13.64 7.48 -17.22
CA ASN A 62 -13.04 6.17 -16.96
C ASN A 62 -11.90 6.27 -15.94
N LYS A 63 -11.04 7.30 -16.04
CA LYS A 63 -9.97 7.57 -15.06
C LYS A 63 -10.54 7.89 -13.67
N HIS A 64 -11.62 8.67 -13.61
CA HIS A 64 -12.31 8.98 -12.36
C HIS A 64 -12.94 7.73 -11.72
N GLU A 65 -13.62 6.89 -12.48
CA GLU A 65 -14.17 5.62 -12.00
C GLU A 65 -13.08 4.68 -11.46
N ALA A 66 -11.95 4.56 -12.16
CA ALA A 66 -10.80 3.80 -11.70
C ALA A 66 -10.23 4.34 -10.38
N ALA A 67 -10.12 5.67 -10.25
CA ALA A 67 -9.67 6.32 -9.01
C ALA A 67 -10.64 6.08 -7.84
N THR A 68 -11.94 6.16 -8.08
CA THR A 68 -12.97 5.89 -7.04
C THR A 68 -12.93 4.44 -6.58
N ARG A 69 -12.79 3.48 -7.51
CA ARG A 69 -12.61 2.06 -7.16
C ARG A 69 -11.35 1.82 -6.33
N LEU A 70 -10.25 2.47 -6.70
CA LEU A 70 -9.00 2.41 -5.95
C LEU A 70 -9.15 2.96 -4.53
N VAL A 71 -9.80 4.11 -4.35
CA VAL A 71 -10.07 4.67 -3.02
C VAL A 71 -10.89 3.69 -2.17
N GLY A 72 -11.93 3.08 -2.74
CA GLY A 72 -12.73 2.06 -2.05
C GLY A 72 -11.90 0.84 -1.63
N LYS A 73 -11.04 0.30 -2.52
CA LYS A 73 -10.12 -0.79 -2.19
C LYS A 73 -9.17 -0.39 -1.06
N MET A 74 -8.57 0.80 -1.12
CA MET A 74 -7.66 1.29 -0.08
C MET A 74 -8.34 1.45 1.27
N GLN A 75 -9.59 1.92 1.30
CA GLN A 75 -10.39 1.98 2.53
C GLN A 75 -10.67 0.59 3.09
N SER A 76 -11.02 -0.38 2.23
CA SER A 76 -11.24 -1.76 2.66
C SER A 76 -9.96 -2.39 3.25
N VAL A 77 -8.82 -2.22 2.57
CA VAL A 77 -7.50 -2.65 3.05
C VAL A 77 -7.16 -2.04 4.41
N GLU A 78 -7.40 -0.74 4.57
CA GLU A 78 -7.13 -0.05 5.84
C GLU A 78 -8.02 -0.58 6.97
N THR A 79 -9.30 -0.83 6.71
CA THR A 79 -10.22 -1.42 7.68
C THR A 79 -9.75 -2.82 8.10
N LEU A 80 -9.42 -3.69 7.13
CA LEU A 80 -8.89 -5.03 7.41
C LEU A 80 -7.61 -4.97 8.24
N ARG A 81 -6.70 -4.04 7.92
CA ARG A 81 -5.46 -3.82 8.65
C ARG A 81 -5.72 -3.44 10.11
N ARG A 82 -6.58 -2.45 10.37
CA ARG A 82 -6.92 -1.99 11.73
C ARG A 82 -7.56 -3.08 12.54
N GLU A 83 -8.59 -3.74 11.99
CA GLU A 83 -9.27 -4.83 12.69
C GLU A 83 -8.36 -6.02 12.96
N ALA A 84 -7.36 -6.24 12.10
CA ALA A 84 -6.36 -7.27 12.34
C ALA A 84 -5.42 -6.85 13.48
N GLU A 85 -4.93 -5.60 13.49
CA GLU A 85 -4.04 -5.08 14.53
C GLU A 85 -4.64 -5.23 15.94
N ASP A 86 -5.92 -4.88 16.11
CA ASP A 86 -6.65 -5.09 17.37
C ASP A 86 -6.79 -6.57 17.74
N ALA A 87 -6.82 -7.44 16.73
CA ALA A 87 -6.98 -8.88 16.90
C ALA A 87 -5.67 -9.65 17.06
N ILE A 88 -4.49 -9.06 16.79
CA ILE A 88 -3.20 -9.79 16.80
C ILE A 88 -2.99 -10.54 18.13
N LYS A 89 -3.21 -9.86 19.26
CA LYS A 89 -2.98 -10.45 20.58
C LYS A 89 -4.09 -11.39 21.05
N SER A 90 -5.34 -11.10 20.67
CA SER A 90 -6.51 -11.80 21.22
C SER A 90 -6.98 -12.95 20.34
N LYS A 91 -6.87 -12.80 19.01
CA LYS A 91 -7.36 -13.73 17.98
C LYS A 91 -6.37 -13.75 16.80
N PRO A 92 -5.13 -14.26 16.99
CA PRO A 92 -4.06 -14.15 16.01
C PRO A 92 -4.39 -14.83 14.67
N GLU A 93 -5.12 -15.95 14.70
CA GLU A 93 -5.62 -16.62 13.49
C GLU A 93 -6.55 -15.72 12.66
N ARG A 94 -7.47 -15.01 13.33
CA ARG A 94 -8.37 -14.06 12.66
C ARG A 94 -7.60 -12.87 12.09
N ALA A 95 -6.61 -12.37 12.82
CA ALA A 95 -5.75 -11.28 12.35
C ALA A 95 -4.97 -11.70 11.10
N LYS A 96 -4.32 -12.87 11.13
CA LYS A 96 -3.57 -13.45 10.01
C LYS A 96 -4.44 -13.54 8.74
N ASN A 97 -5.65 -14.07 8.86
CA ASN A 97 -6.55 -14.25 7.71
C ASN A 97 -6.98 -12.90 7.11
N LYS A 98 -7.36 -11.92 7.95
CA LYS A 98 -7.69 -10.57 7.47
C LYS A 98 -6.54 -9.88 6.75
N LEU A 99 -5.31 -10.05 7.24
CA LEU A 99 -4.12 -9.48 6.62
C LEU A 99 -3.79 -10.18 5.30
N ASN A 100 -4.10 -11.47 5.18
CA ASN A 100 -4.04 -12.18 3.91
C ASN A 100 -5.04 -11.62 2.90
N ASP A 101 -6.28 -11.37 3.33
CA ASP A 101 -7.31 -10.76 2.48
C ASP A 101 -6.91 -9.35 2.04
N ALA A 102 -6.34 -8.57 2.96
CA ALA A 102 -5.81 -7.24 2.65
C ALA A 102 -4.71 -7.30 1.58
N LEU A 103 -3.75 -8.24 1.71
CA LEU A 103 -2.69 -8.43 0.70
C LEU A 103 -3.26 -8.86 -0.65
N ASN A 104 -4.24 -9.76 -0.67
CA ASN A 104 -4.89 -10.19 -1.91
C ASN A 104 -5.58 -9.03 -2.63
N GLN A 105 -6.22 -8.11 -1.90
CA GLN A 105 -6.80 -6.90 -2.49
C GLN A 105 -5.72 -5.96 -3.06
N MET A 106 -4.51 -5.99 -2.49
CA MET A 106 -3.37 -5.20 -2.93
C MET A 106 -2.62 -5.81 -4.13
N THR A 107 -2.81 -7.10 -4.45
CA THR A 107 -2.10 -7.76 -5.55
C THR A 107 -2.28 -7.04 -6.89
N ASP A 108 -3.51 -6.60 -7.20
CA ASP A 108 -3.81 -5.82 -8.41
C ASP A 108 -3.30 -4.38 -8.35
N MET A 109 -2.91 -3.92 -7.16
CA MET A 109 -2.47 -2.56 -6.88
C MET A 109 -0.94 -2.45 -6.80
N LEU A 110 -0.19 -3.54 -6.99
CA LEU A 110 1.27 -3.64 -6.90
C LEU A 110 1.99 -2.89 -8.04
N GLY A 111 1.85 -1.56 -8.08
CA GLY A 111 2.86 -0.66 -8.60
C GLY A 111 3.68 -0.11 -7.43
N GLY A 112 4.96 0.22 -7.63
CA GLY A 112 5.90 0.65 -6.57
C GLY A 112 5.40 1.77 -5.63
N LYS A 113 4.31 2.47 -5.99
CA LYS A 113 3.60 3.46 -5.18
C LYS A 113 3.01 2.91 -3.86
N TYR A 114 2.67 1.62 -3.77
CA TYR A 114 2.00 1.05 -2.59
C TYR A 114 2.90 0.15 -1.73
N GLY A 115 4.20 0.07 -2.07
CA GLY A 115 5.15 -0.80 -1.39
C GLY A 115 5.20 -0.60 0.12
N ARG A 116 5.10 0.65 0.60
CA ARG A 116 5.08 0.94 2.05
C ARG A 116 3.86 0.34 2.75
N ILE A 117 2.68 0.41 2.14
CA ILE A 117 1.45 -0.14 2.74
C ILE A 117 1.50 -1.67 2.74
N CYS A 118 1.96 -2.28 1.64
CA CYS A 118 2.22 -3.72 1.59
C CYS A 118 3.23 -4.15 2.68
N ALA A 119 4.30 -3.39 2.88
CA ALA A 119 5.28 -3.64 3.93
C ALA A 119 4.63 -3.65 5.32
N ASP A 120 3.76 -2.69 5.62
CA ASP A 120 3.08 -2.60 6.91
C ASP A 120 2.12 -3.79 7.14
N ILE A 121 1.40 -4.21 6.10
CA ILE A 121 0.52 -5.39 6.19
C ILE A 121 1.32 -6.67 6.38
N LEU A 122 2.44 -6.83 5.66
CA LEU A 122 3.35 -7.96 5.83
C LEU A 122 3.94 -8.00 7.24
N GLN A 123 4.33 -6.84 7.80
CA GLN A 123 4.77 -6.73 9.20
C GLN A 123 3.72 -7.23 10.19
N ASN A 124 2.48 -6.78 10.03
CA ASN A 124 1.39 -7.19 10.90
C ASN A 124 1.05 -8.68 10.72
N ARG A 125 1.17 -9.22 9.51
CA ARG A 125 0.92 -10.64 9.23
C ARG A 125 2.01 -11.52 9.83
N ALA A 126 3.26 -11.09 9.74
CA ALA A 126 4.38 -11.73 10.42
C ALA A 126 4.18 -11.75 11.94
N ASP A 127 3.71 -10.64 12.53
CA ASP A 127 3.41 -10.56 13.97
C ASP A 127 2.31 -11.56 14.36
N ALA A 128 1.20 -11.59 13.63
CA ALA A 128 0.14 -12.56 13.83
C ALA A 128 0.62 -14.02 13.67
N LYS A 129 1.46 -14.31 12.67
CA LYS A 129 2.06 -15.64 12.47
C LYS A 129 3.01 -16.03 13.61
N CYS A 130 3.80 -15.09 14.14
CA CYS A 130 4.60 -15.32 15.34
C CYS A 130 3.74 -15.70 16.54
N GLU A 131 2.60 -15.03 16.74
CA GLU A 131 1.63 -15.39 17.79
C GLU A 131 0.96 -16.75 17.54
N CYS A 132 0.76 -17.13 16.27
CA CYS A 132 0.29 -18.46 15.86
C CYS A 132 1.35 -19.57 15.98
N LYS A 133 2.57 -19.28 16.46
CA LYS A 133 3.70 -20.23 16.48
C LYS A 133 4.09 -20.75 15.09
N LEU A 134 4.00 -19.88 14.07
CA LEU A 134 4.39 -20.13 12.68
C LEU A 134 5.63 -19.29 12.29
N PRO A 135 6.81 -19.52 12.91
CA PRO A 135 7.99 -18.66 12.73
C PRO A 135 8.61 -18.75 11.32
N GLN A 136 8.47 -19.88 10.62
CA GLN A 136 8.97 -20.04 9.25
C GLN A 136 8.18 -19.15 8.29
N ASP A 137 6.85 -19.25 8.31
CA ASP A 137 5.96 -18.42 7.51
C ASP A 137 6.07 -16.93 7.85
N ALA A 138 6.36 -16.60 9.12
CA ALA A 138 6.60 -15.23 9.55
C ALA A 138 7.91 -14.67 8.98
N SER A 139 8.94 -15.51 8.86
CA SER A 139 10.25 -15.13 8.32
C SER A 139 10.16 -14.72 6.84
N GLU A 140 9.30 -15.35 6.06
CA GLU A 140 9.05 -14.96 4.67
C GLU A 140 8.40 -13.57 4.58
N ASP A 141 7.38 -13.31 5.39
CA ASP A 141 6.72 -12.01 5.45
C ASP A 141 7.66 -10.90 5.91
N ILE A 142 8.51 -11.17 6.90
CA ILE A 142 9.56 -10.25 7.37
C ILE A 142 10.52 -9.91 6.23
N LYS A 143 11.00 -10.93 5.49
CA LYS A 143 11.93 -10.75 4.39
C LYS A 143 11.31 -9.88 3.30
N GLU A 144 10.07 -10.15 2.92
CA GLU A 144 9.38 -9.38 1.89
C GLU A 144 9.10 -7.95 2.36
N SER A 145 8.68 -7.76 3.60
CA SER A 145 8.51 -6.42 4.17
C SER A 145 9.81 -5.61 4.14
N LEU A 146 10.95 -6.23 4.45
CA LEU A 146 12.24 -5.54 4.47
C LEU A 146 12.72 -5.17 3.07
N LYS A 147 12.34 -5.91 2.02
CA LYS A 147 12.59 -5.48 0.63
C LYS A 147 11.82 -4.22 0.28
N LEU A 148 10.58 -4.13 0.75
CA LEU A 148 9.68 -3.01 0.45
C LEU A 148 9.96 -1.78 1.34
N ASN A 149 10.37 -1.98 2.59
CA ASN A 149 10.73 -0.93 3.52
C ASN A 149 11.87 -1.39 4.46
N PRO A 150 13.13 -1.17 4.06
CA PRO A 150 14.30 -1.52 4.88
C PRO A 150 14.45 -0.70 6.16
N HIS A 151 13.73 0.42 6.29
CA HIS A 151 13.81 1.33 7.43
C HIS A 151 12.66 1.14 8.43
N ALA A 152 11.84 0.11 8.25
CA ALA A 152 10.84 -0.27 9.25
C ALA A 152 11.53 -0.98 10.43
N PRO A 153 11.32 -0.54 11.68
CA PRO A 153 11.93 -1.16 12.85
C PRO A 153 11.28 -2.52 13.22
N LYS A 154 9.95 -2.62 13.08
CA LYS A 154 9.16 -3.80 13.49
C LYS A 154 9.63 -5.13 12.86
N PRO A 155 9.96 -5.24 11.55
CA PRO A 155 10.51 -6.47 10.99
C PRO A 155 11.79 -6.96 11.68
N TYR A 156 12.69 -6.05 12.07
CA TYR A 156 13.92 -6.42 12.78
C TYR A 156 13.60 -6.94 14.19
N PHE A 157 12.68 -6.28 14.91
CA PHE A 157 12.18 -6.78 16.19
C PHE A 157 11.57 -8.18 16.07
N LEU A 158 10.69 -8.41 15.09
CA LEU A 158 10.05 -9.72 14.87
C LEU A 158 11.08 -10.80 14.51
N ARG A 159 12.08 -10.46 13.68
CA ARG A 159 13.18 -11.38 13.36
C ARG A 159 13.98 -11.76 14.60
N ALA A 160 14.28 -10.79 15.46
CA ALA A 160 14.97 -11.05 16.72
C ALA A 160 14.15 -11.90 17.69
N LYS A 161 12.82 -11.72 17.72
CA LYS A 161 11.90 -12.54 18.51
C LYS A 161 11.98 -14.01 18.09
N ILE A 162 11.94 -14.30 16.78
CA ILE A 162 12.11 -15.65 16.23
C ILE A 162 13.47 -16.21 16.61
N GLN A 163 14.56 -15.46 16.38
CA GLN A 163 15.92 -15.91 16.71
C GLN A 163 16.11 -16.18 18.21
N SER A 164 15.48 -15.39 19.07
CA SER A 164 15.51 -15.59 20.53
C SER A 164 14.78 -16.87 20.94
N GLN A 165 13.71 -17.25 20.23
CA GLN A 165 13.03 -18.54 20.44
C GLN A 165 13.94 -19.70 20.04
N ASP A 166 14.72 -19.52 18.98
CA ASP A 166 15.74 -20.49 18.52
C ASP A 166 17.05 -20.45 19.34
N ARG A 167 17.07 -19.69 20.44
CA ARG A 167 18.24 -19.44 21.31
C ARG A 167 19.44 -18.81 20.60
N ASN A 168 19.25 -18.27 19.40
CA ASN A 168 20.27 -17.52 18.70
C ASN A 168 20.32 -16.06 19.22
N TYR A 169 20.75 -15.91 20.47
CA TYR A 169 20.71 -14.62 21.17
C TYR A 169 21.67 -13.58 20.58
N ARG A 170 22.82 -14.00 20.04
CA ARG A 170 23.79 -13.09 19.41
C ARG A 170 23.19 -12.42 18.18
N GLU A 171 22.51 -13.16 17.32
CA GLU A 171 21.87 -12.61 16.13
C GLU A 171 20.60 -11.83 16.48
N ALA A 172 19.88 -12.26 17.52
CA ALA A 172 18.73 -11.53 18.04
C ALA A 172 19.14 -10.13 18.53
N ILE A 173 20.22 -10.01 19.30
CA ILE A 173 20.74 -8.72 19.79
C ILE A 173 21.05 -7.77 18.62
N LYS A 174 21.75 -8.23 17.58
CA LYS A 174 22.04 -7.40 16.40
C LYS A 174 20.76 -6.85 15.73
N ASN A 175 19.73 -7.69 15.62
CA ASN A 175 18.46 -7.26 15.05
C ASN A 175 17.70 -6.32 16.01
N LEU A 176 17.79 -6.51 17.32
CA LEU A 176 17.19 -5.61 18.32
C LEU A 176 17.87 -4.24 18.32
N GLU A 177 19.20 -4.17 18.23
CA GLU A 177 19.94 -2.92 18.09
C GLU A 177 19.50 -2.15 16.85
N ARG A 178 19.37 -2.85 15.70
CA ARG A 178 18.88 -2.23 14.48
C ARG A 178 17.42 -1.76 14.60
N SER A 179 16.57 -2.55 15.25
CA SER A 179 15.19 -2.16 15.54
C SER A 179 15.13 -0.92 16.43
N LYS A 180 16.00 -0.84 17.45
CA LYS A 180 16.09 0.27 18.39
C LYS A 180 16.47 1.57 17.67
N GLU A 181 17.56 1.55 16.92
CA GLU A 181 18.04 2.71 16.14
C GLU A 181 16.94 3.25 15.22
N LEU A 182 16.27 2.37 14.48
CA LEU A 182 15.19 2.76 13.57
C LEU A 182 13.93 3.24 14.31
N ALA A 183 13.62 2.66 15.48
CA ALA A 183 12.49 3.09 16.30
C ALA A 183 12.74 4.49 16.91
N GLU A 184 13.98 4.79 17.30
CA GLU A 184 14.38 6.12 17.77
C GLU A 184 14.26 7.16 16.65
N ILE A 185 14.76 6.85 15.44
CA ILE A 185 14.63 7.72 14.26
C ILE A 185 13.16 7.99 13.92
N ASN A 186 12.32 6.96 14.01
CA ASN A 186 10.90 7.06 13.67
C ASN A 186 10.03 7.60 14.81
N GLY A 187 10.57 7.79 16.02
CA GLY A 187 9.82 8.20 17.21
C GLY A 187 8.81 7.16 17.72
N ASP A 188 9.00 5.88 17.42
CA ASP A 188 8.10 4.80 17.88
C ASP A 188 8.45 4.37 19.31
N SER A 189 7.99 5.17 20.28
CA SER A 189 8.26 4.97 21.71
C SER A 189 7.76 3.62 22.23
N LYS A 190 6.64 3.12 21.71
CA LYS A 190 6.05 1.84 22.13
C LYS A 190 6.90 0.66 21.67
N LEU A 191 7.41 0.70 20.44
CA LEU A 191 8.30 -0.34 19.95
C LEU A 191 9.68 -0.24 20.61
N LEU A 192 10.16 0.98 20.87
CA LEU A 192 11.42 1.21 21.56
C LEU A 192 11.44 0.57 22.96
N GLU A 193 10.38 0.76 23.75
CA GLU A 193 10.23 0.14 25.07
C GLU A 193 10.29 -1.40 24.99
N LYS A 194 9.52 -2.00 24.07
CA LYS A 194 9.52 -3.45 23.83
C LYS A 194 10.90 -3.96 23.39
N THR A 195 11.58 -3.20 22.54
CA THR A 195 12.88 -3.55 21.99
C THR A 195 13.94 -3.54 23.08
N ASN A 196 13.98 -2.50 23.93
CA ASN A 196 14.91 -2.42 25.06
C ASN A 196 14.73 -3.59 26.03
N LYS A 197 13.48 -3.91 26.39
CA LYS A 197 13.18 -5.07 27.26
C LYS A 197 13.66 -6.38 26.63
N ALA A 198 13.40 -6.60 25.35
CA ALA A 198 13.85 -7.81 24.65
C ALA A 198 15.38 -7.89 24.55
N LEU A 199 16.05 -6.74 24.44
CA LEU A 199 17.51 -6.64 24.38
C LEU A 199 18.14 -7.02 25.72
N GLU A 200 17.63 -6.47 26.83
CA GLU A 200 18.03 -6.86 28.18
C GLU A 200 17.86 -8.37 28.43
N ASP A 201 16.70 -8.92 28.03
CA ASP A 201 16.40 -10.35 28.15
C ASP A 201 17.38 -11.22 27.33
N ALA A 202 17.71 -10.80 26.11
CA ALA A 202 18.62 -11.53 25.22
C ALA A 202 20.07 -11.47 25.74
N GLU A 203 20.53 -10.32 26.21
CA GLU A 203 21.86 -10.16 26.82
C GLU A 203 22.01 -10.97 28.10
N ALA A 204 20.99 -10.97 28.96
CA ALA A 204 21.00 -11.75 30.20
C ALA A 204 21.10 -13.26 29.93
N LYS A 205 20.44 -13.74 28.86
CA LYS A 205 20.53 -15.14 28.43
C LYS A 205 21.89 -15.47 27.81
N LEU A 206 22.48 -14.54 27.05
CA LEU A 206 23.81 -14.71 26.47
C LEU A 206 24.92 -14.77 27.54
N LYS A 207 24.79 -13.99 28.62
CA LYS A 207 25.76 -13.94 29.74
C LYS A 207 25.72 -15.17 30.66
N LYS A 208 24.63 -15.95 30.64
CA LYS A 208 24.54 -17.20 31.41
C LYS A 208 25.20 -18.32 30.61
N PRO A 209 26.36 -18.86 31.03
CA PRO A 209 26.95 -20.00 30.35
C PRO A 209 25.95 -21.17 30.39
N GLU A 210 25.66 -21.74 29.22
CA GLU A 210 24.78 -22.90 29.13
C GLU A 210 25.39 -24.04 29.97
N LYS A 211 24.67 -24.49 31.00
CA LYS A 211 24.86 -25.85 31.49
C LYS A 211 24.47 -26.78 30.35
N GLY A 212 25.44 -27.56 29.87
CA GLY A 212 25.41 -28.20 28.57
C GLY A 212 24.16 -29.02 28.24
N ASN A 213 23.78 -28.94 26.98
CA ASN A 213 23.13 -30.01 26.23
C ASN A 213 23.98 -30.11 24.95
N GLY A 214 24.85 -31.10 24.76
CA GLY A 214 24.46 -32.50 24.72
C GLY A 214 24.00 -32.84 23.29
N ALA A 215 24.98 -33.14 22.42
CA ALA A 215 24.85 -33.88 21.16
C ALA A 215 23.97 -33.33 20.02
N SER A 216 24.64 -32.78 19.00
CA SER A 216 24.49 -33.35 17.65
C SER A 216 25.83 -33.31 16.93
N GLY A 217 26.67 -34.29 17.25
CA GLY A 217 27.76 -34.66 16.36
C GLY A 217 27.15 -35.20 15.07
N LYS A 218 27.28 -34.45 13.98
CA LYS A 218 27.38 -35.06 12.65
C LYS A 218 28.83 -34.95 12.22
N ALA A 219 29.58 -36.00 12.55
CA ALA A 219 30.81 -36.34 11.88
C ALA A 219 30.45 -36.65 10.42
N VAL A 220 30.88 -35.80 9.49
CA VAL A 220 31.05 -36.19 8.10
C VAL A 220 32.43 -36.82 8.00
N ARG A 221 32.46 -38.14 8.04
CA ARG A 221 33.55 -38.96 7.51
C ARG A 221 32.93 -40.09 6.72
N SER A 222 33.03 -40.01 5.41
CA SER A 222 33.22 -41.10 4.43
C SER A 222 33.33 -40.43 3.08
#